data_AF-A0A936KJJ6-F1
#
_entry.id   AF-A0A936KJJ6-F1
#
_cell.length_a   1.000
_cell.length_b   1.000
_cell.length_c   1.000
_cell.angle_alpha   90.00
_cell.angle_beta   90.00
_cell.angle_gamma   90.00
#
_symmetry.space_group_name_H-M   'P 1'
#
loop_
_entity.id
_entity.type
_entity.pdbx_description
1 polymer ?
#
loop_
_entity_poly.entity_id
_entity_poly.type
_entity_poly.pdbx_seq_one_letter_code
_entity_poly.pdbx_strand_id
1 'polypeptide(L)'
;MLIFGKQASKIGTVKLFNTKCNYCENKDTQIVSIYSKYAHLFWIPMFPIGEVLVVECNHCKKTVSKNEITKEILNAYELEKNNVKKPLWQWSGLLILGGFMLMMILISVFVISTVKPDNRKALLSSEELLLSQEPLKEKDTISNMIKTAFDSLTLESIHPEDFKYHTRVLGDKALILLQIPKLKRVEKEARSEAIEIIEIVCDEIDSLKNKKLYIGVKGKYTYLMYKTPTKEDSGRLIDESPLLDFYGYAEIQKH
;
A
#
# COMPACT_ATOMS: atom_id res chain seq x y z
N MET A 1 33.20 -2.03 10.55
CA MET A 1 32.06 -2.14 11.49
C MET A 1 30.90 -2.77 10.75
N LEU A 2 30.40 -3.91 11.23
CA LEU A 2 29.23 -4.54 10.62
C LEU A 2 27.97 -3.90 11.21
N ILE A 3 27.13 -3.34 10.34
CA ILE A 3 25.89 -2.66 10.71
C ILE A 3 24.86 -3.64 11.30
N PHE A 4 24.92 -4.89 10.87
CA PHE A 4 24.09 -5.98 11.36
C PHE A 4 24.97 -7.11 11.90
N GLY A 5 24.47 -7.82 12.91
CA GLY A 5 25.26 -8.89 13.52
C GLY A 5 24.58 -9.54 14.72
N LYS A 6 25.34 -10.42 15.37
CA LYS A 6 24.95 -11.05 16.63
C LYS A 6 25.89 -10.55 17.72
N GLN A 7 25.34 -10.08 18.82
CA GLN A 7 26.10 -9.66 19.98
C GLN A 7 25.60 -10.40 21.22
N ALA A 8 26.46 -10.52 22.23
CA ALA A 8 26.11 -11.12 23.52
C ALA A 8 26.34 -10.09 24.63
N SER A 9 25.36 -9.95 25.53
CA SER A 9 25.45 -9.09 26.72
C SER A 9 25.25 -9.93 27.97
N LYS A 10 26.04 -9.68 29.01
CA LYS A 10 25.85 -10.32 30.32
C LYS A 10 24.53 -9.85 30.92
N ILE A 11 23.65 -10.79 31.27
CA ILE A 11 22.32 -10.48 31.84
C ILE A 11 22.24 -10.79 33.34
N GLY A 12 23.14 -11.62 33.86
CA GLY A 12 23.16 -11.95 35.28
C GLY A 12 24.23 -12.96 35.65
N THR A 13 24.31 -13.21 36.96
CA THR A 13 25.15 -14.24 37.56
C THR A 13 24.37 -15.00 38.61
N VAL A 14 24.53 -16.31 38.64
CA VAL A 14 23.85 -17.22 39.58
C VAL A 14 24.89 -18.09 40.26
N LYS A 15 24.79 -18.25 41.58
CA LYS A 15 25.62 -19.19 42.33
C LYS A 15 24.94 -20.55 42.34
N LEU A 16 25.70 -21.61 42.08
CA LEU A 16 25.17 -22.98 42.13
C LEU A 16 25.33 -23.55 43.54
N PHE A 17 24.28 -24.21 44.00
CA PHE A 17 24.25 -24.97 45.26
C PHE A 17 24.16 -26.46 44.96
N ASN A 18 24.65 -27.29 45.89
CA ASN A 18 24.69 -28.74 45.80
C ASN A 18 25.48 -29.26 44.58
N THR A 19 26.54 -28.54 44.17
CA THR A 19 27.43 -28.93 43.06
C THR A 19 28.89 -28.93 43.52
N LYS A 20 29.70 -29.79 42.90
CA LYS A 20 31.16 -29.85 43.13
C LYS A 20 31.92 -29.41 41.89
N CYS A 21 33.07 -28.77 42.10
CA CYS A 21 33.98 -28.49 41.00
C CYS A 21 34.67 -29.76 40.49
N ASN A 22 34.54 -30.06 39.19
CA ASN A 22 35.21 -31.20 38.55
C ASN A 22 36.75 -31.13 38.57
N TYR A 23 37.33 -29.99 38.95
CA TYR A 23 38.78 -29.75 38.94
C TYR A 23 39.41 -29.67 40.34
N CYS A 24 38.72 -29.07 41.32
CA CYS A 24 39.25 -28.90 42.69
C CYS A 24 38.37 -29.51 43.78
N GLU A 25 37.27 -30.17 43.40
CA GLU A 25 36.34 -30.91 44.26
C GLU A 25 35.61 -30.11 45.37
N ASN A 26 35.89 -28.81 45.49
CA ASN A 26 35.19 -27.94 46.43
C ASN A 26 33.71 -27.80 46.09
N LYS A 27 32.87 -27.93 47.13
CA LYS A 27 31.41 -27.77 47.07
C LYS A 27 30.99 -26.31 46.99
N ASP A 28 29.92 -26.02 46.27
CA ASP A 28 29.23 -24.70 46.24
C ASP A 28 30.13 -23.50 45.89
N THR A 29 31.17 -23.76 45.09
CA THR A 29 32.12 -22.75 44.62
C THR A 29 31.85 -22.29 43.19
N GLN A 30 30.89 -22.87 42.48
CA GLN A 30 30.61 -22.57 41.09
C GLN A 30 29.65 -21.39 40.92
N ILE A 31 29.96 -20.51 39.98
CA ILE A 31 29.16 -19.35 39.59
C ILE A 31 28.90 -19.45 38.08
N VAL A 32 27.65 -19.32 37.68
CA VAL A 32 27.22 -19.26 36.28
C VAL A 32 27.00 -17.81 35.89
N SER A 33 27.79 -17.31 34.93
CA SER A 33 27.52 -16.06 34.24
C SER A 33 26.69 -16.32 32.99
N ILE A 34 25.58 -15.60 32.86
CA ILE A 34 24.62 -15.79 31.77
C ILE A 34 24.75 -14.64 30.80
N TYR A 35 24.94 -14.96 29.54
CA TYR A 35 25.03 -14.01 28.43
C TYR A 35 23.87 -14.25 27.48
N SER A 36 23.07 -13.23 27.23
CA SER A 36 22.02 -13.29 26.23
C SER A 36 22.54 -12.80 24.89
N LYS A 37 22.36 -13.62 23.86
CA LYS A 37 22.66 -13.32 22.46
C LYS A 37 21.45 -12.67 21.80
N TYR A 38 21.68 -11.61 21.05
CA TYR A 38 20.65 -10.89 20.31
C TYR A 38 21.13 -10.52 18.92
N ALA A 39 20.19 -10.44 17.98
CA ALA A 39 20.41 -9.80 16.69
C ALA A 39 20.42 -8.29 16.91
N HIS A 40 21.37 -7.59 16.32
CA HIS A 40 21.34 -6.14 16.27
C HIS A 40 21.35 -5.65 14.82
N LEU A 41 20.74 -4.49 14.61
CA LEU A 41 20.80 -3.71 13.38
C LEU A 41 21.10 -2.26 13.77
N PHE A 42 22.13 -1.66 13.19
CA PHE A 42 22.65 -0.34 13.58
C PHE A 42 22.91 -0.22 15.10
N TRP A 43 23.53 -1.24 15.71
CA TRP A 43 23.76 -1.34 17.18
C TRP A 43 22.51 -1.37 18.06
N ILE A 44 21.31 -1.37 17.47
CA ILE A 44 20.05 -1.51 18.19
C ILE A 44 19.68 -3.00 18.23
N PRO A 45 19.47 -3.58 19.43
CA PRO A 45 18.95 -4.94 19.56
C PRO A 45 17.56 -5.06 18.94
N MET A 46 17.37 -6.06 18.08
CA MET A 46 16.10 -6.35 17.44
C MET A 46 15.32 -7.42 18.20
N PHE A 47 15.98 -8.53 18.55
CA PHE A 47 15.40 -9.64 19.29
C PHE A 47 16.46 -10.57 19.89
N PRO A 48 16.16 -11.27 21.00
CA PRO A 48 16.98 -12.35 21.53
C PRO A 48 17.04 -13.53 20.55
N ILE A 49 18.23 -14.09 20.35
CA ILE A 49 18.46 -15.31 19.55
C ILE A 49 18.71 -16.52 20.45
N GLY A 50 19.24 -16.32 21.66
CA GLY A 50 19.49 -17.40 22.60
C GLY A 50 20.37 -16.97 23.75
N GLU A 51 20.84 -17.94 24.53
CA GLU A 51 21.69 -17.71 25.70
C GLU A 51 22.98 -18.52 25.65
N VAL A 52 23.98 -18.05 26.38
CA VAL A 52 25.26 -18.74 26.62
C VAL A 52 25.56 -18.69 28.10
N LEU A 53 25.88 -19.86 28.64
CA LEU A 53 26.28 -20.04 30.02
C LEU A 53 27.80 -20.18 30.10
N VAL A 54 28.41 -19.47 31.03
CA VAL A 54 29.83 -19.58 31.35
C VAL A 54 29.94 -19.92 32.83
N VAL A 55 30.46 -21.09 33.16
CA VAL A 55 30.59 -21.56 34.54
C VAL A 55 32.02 -21.36 35.00
N GLU A 56 32.21 -20.70 36.13
CA GLU A 56 33.52 -20.44 36.74
C GLU A 56 33.53 -20.92 38.18
N CYS A 57 34.59 -21.62 38.59
CA CYS A 57 34.81 -21.94 39.99
C CYS A 57 35.50 -20.76 40.70
N ASN A 58 34.90 -20.23 41.76
CA ASN A 58 35.47 -19.12 42.52
C ASN A 58 36.77 -19.50 43.27
N HIS A 59 36.99 -20.80 43.53
CA HIS A 59 38.17 -21.30 44.25
C HIS A 59 39.38 -21.50 43.32
N CYS A 60 39.28 -22.35 42.30
CA CYS A 60 40.40 -22.65 41.40
C CYS A 60 40.42 -21.80 40.12
N LYS A 61 39.43 -20.92 39.92
CA LYS A 61 39.27 -20.04 38.74
C LYS A 61 39.16 -20.76 37.41
N LYS A 62 38.93 -22.08 37.44
CA LYS A 62 38.71 -22.85 36.21
C LYS A 62 37.34 -22.49 35.63
N THR A 63 37.34 -22.12 34.36
CA THR A 63 36.14 -21.94 33.55
C THR A 63 35.81 -23.22 32.81
N VAL A 64 34.54 -23.63 32.85
CA VAL A 64 34.03 -24.80 32.12
C VAL A 64 33.54 -24.35 30.75
N SER A 65 34.02 -25.01 29.69
CA SER A 65 33.60 -24.72 28.32
C SER A 65 32.16 -25.22 28.08
N LYS A 66 31.46 -24.68 27.07
CA LYS A 66 30.06 -25.05 26.77
C LYS A 66 29.85 -26.57 26.62
N ASN A 67 30.84 -27.28 26.09
CA ASN A 67 30.77 -28.72 25.83
C ASN A 67 31.07 -29.57 27.08
N GLU A 68 31.65 -28.98 28.13
CA GLU A 68 31.98 -29.64 29.39
C GLU A 68 30.92 -29.40 30.48
N ILE A 69 29.84 -28.68 30.16
CA ILE A 69 28.75 -28.44 31.10
C ILE A 69 28.00 -29.76 31.33
N THR A 70 28.11 -30.28 32.56
CA THR A 70 27.43 -31.52 32.96
C THR A 70 25.94 -31.30 33.20
N LYS A 71 25.15 -32.39 33.13
CA LYS A 71 23.70 -32.34 33.43
C LYS A 71 23.41 -31.86 34.85
N GLU A 72 24.30 -32.14 35.80
CA GLU A 72 24.18 -31.68 37.19
C GLU A 72 24.22 -30.14 37.29
N ILE A 73 25.17 -29.52 36.59
CA ILE A 73 25.30 -28.05 36.53
C ILE A 73 24.06 -27.44 35.87
N LEU A 74 23.56 -28.04 34.78
CA LEU A 74 22.34 -27.58 34.10
C LEU A 74 21.12 -27.66 35.00
N ASN A 75 20.95 -28.76 35.73
CA ASN A 75 19.83 -28.92 36.66
C ASN A 75 19.90 -27.91 37.82
N ALA A 76 21.09 -27.69 38.38
CA ALA A 76 21.29 -26.69 39.43
C ALA A 76 21.04 -25.26 38.90
N TYR A 77 21.42 -24.97 37.66
CA TYR A 77 21.09 -23.70 37.00
C TYR A 77 19.58 -23.54 36.80
N GLU A 78 18.88 -24.57 36.33
CA GLU A 78 17.44 -24.53 36.08
C GLU A 78 16.61 -24.21 37.34
N LEU A 79 17.07 -24.66 38.51
CA LEU A 79 16.45 -24.31 39.81
C LEU A 79 16.60 -22.83 40.14
N GLU A 80 17.71 -22.22 39.74
CA GLU A 80 18.10 -20.87 40.14
C GLU A 80 17.90 -19.82 39.03
N LYS A 81 17.57 -20.23 37.79
CA LYS A 81 17.50 -19.34 36.61
C LYS A 81 16.47 -18.23 36.76
N ASN A 82 15.42 -18.45 37.57
CA ASN A 82 14.36 -17.48 37.80
C ASN A 82 14.86 -16.20 38.51
N ASN A 83 16.04 -16.26 39.14
CA ASN A 83 16.68 -15.10 39.77
C ASN A 83 17.27 -14.10 38.76
N VAL A 84 17.28 -14.43 37.46
CA VAL A 84 17.86 -13.58 36.41
C VAL A 84 16.75 -12.96 35.58
N LYS A 85 16.74 -11.62 35.52
CA LYS A 85 15.74 -10.86 34.75
C LYS A 85 15.90 -11.13 33.25
N LYS A 86 14.77 -11.33 32.57
CA LYS A 86 14.73 -11.43 31.11
C LYS A 86 15.14 -10.08 30.48
N PRO A 87 16.01 -10.06 29.46
CA PRO A 87 16.54 -8.82 28.88
C PRO A 87 15.53 -8.15 27.93
N LEU A 88 14.52 -7.47 28.49
CA LEU A 88 13.47 -6.79 27.72
C LEU A 88 14.02 -5.72 26.75
N TRP A 89 15.14 -5.08 27.08
CA TRP A 89 15.80 -4.10 26.22
C TRP A 89 16.20 -4.65 24.84
N GLN A 90 16.36 -5.97 24.71
CA GLN A 90 16.69 -6.60 23.43
C GLN A 90 15.58 -6.52 22.37
N TRP A 91 14.36 -6.13 22.78
CA TRP A 91 13.21 -5.92 21.90
C TRP A 91 13.02 -4.44 21.50
N SER A 92 13.96 -3.57 21.87
CA SER A 92 13.86 -2.12 21.60
C SER A 92 13.72 -1.79 20.11
N GLY A 93 14.46 -2.47 19.23
CA GLY A 93 14.37 -2.26 17.79
C GLY A 93 13.00 -2.62 17.21
N LEU A 94 12.37 -3.69 17.70
CA LEU A 94 11.03 -4.07 17.26
C LEU A 94 9.97 -3.06 17.72
N LEU A 95 10.11 -2.53 18.95
CA LEU A 95 9.22 -1.48 19.45
C LEU A 95 9.34 -0.19 18.63
N ILE A 96 10.56 0.21 18.27
CA ILE A 96 10.79 1.40 17.42
C ILE A 96 10.14 1.20 16.04
N LEU A 97 10.35 0.05 15.41
CA LEU A 97 9.79 -0.25 14.09
C LEU A 97 8.25 -0.27 14.13
N GLY A 98 7.67 -0.95 15.13
CA GLY A 98 6.23 -1.00 15.33
C GLY A 98 5.62 0.37 15.62
N GLY A 99 6.28 1.18 16.45
CA GLY A 99 5.86 2.54 16.77
C GLY A 99 5.86 3.46 15.55
N PHE A 100 6.91 3.38 14.72
CA PHE A 100 6.99 4.14 13.47
C PHE A 100 5.87 3.74 12.49
N MET A 101 5.63 2.44 12.33
CA MET A 101 4.57 1.95 11.46
C MET A 101 3.19 2.42 11.94
N LEU A 102 2.93 2.33 13.25
CA LEU A 102 1.69 2.81 13.85
C LEU A 102 1.52 4.33 13.66
N MET A 103 2.58 5.11 13.87
CA MET A 103 2.56 6.56 13.66
C MET A 103 2.18 6.92 12.22
N MET A 104 2.76 6.22 11.23
CA MET A 104 2.42 6.44 9.81
C MET A 104 0.95 6.13 9.51
N ILE A 105 0.41 5.07 10.10
CA ILE A 105 -1.01 4.73 9.96
C ILE A 105 -1.88 5.83 10.57
N LEU A 106 -1.57 6.29 11.78
CA LEU A 106 -2.33 7.36 12.44
C LEU A 106 -2.32 8.66 11.63
N ILE A 107 -1.16 9.03 11.06
CA ILE A 107 -1.05 10.21 10.18
C ILE A 107 -1.93 10.01 8.93
N SER A 108 -1.89 8.85 8.29
CA SER A 108 -2.71 8.59 7.10
C SER A 108 -4.22 8.70 7.37
N VAL A 109 -4.68 8.15 8.50
CA VAL A 109 -6.08 8.24 8.94
C VAL A 109 -6.47 9.68 9.24
N PHE A 110 -5.58 10.43 9.89
CA PHE A 110 -5.80 11.84 10.19
C PHE A 110 -5.94 12.67 8.90
N VAL A 111 -5.03 12.48 7.94
CA VAL A 111 -5.08 13.16 6.64
C VAL A 111 -6.41 12.88 5.93
N ILE A 112 -6.81 11.61 5.81
CA ILE A 112 -8.08 11.23 5.17
C ILE A 112 -9.28 11.91 5.86
N SER A 113 -9.24 12.02 7.19
CA SER A 113 -10.33 12.63 7.97
C SER A 113 -10.45 14.15 7.76
N THR A 114 -9.37 14.82 7.35
CA THR A 114 -9.36 16.26 7.05
C THR A 114 -9.77 16.59 5.61
N VAL A 115 -9.66 15.62 4.69
CA VAL A 115 -10.04 15.82 3.29
C VAL A 115 -11.56 15.71 3.16
N LYS A 116 -12.23 16.84 2.94
CA LYS A 116 -13.65 16.82 2.58
C LYS A 116 -13.83 16.08 1.24
N PRO A 117 -14.73 15.10 1.13
CA PRO A 117 -14.99 14.41 -0.13
C PRO A 117 -15.54 15.40 -1.15
N ASP A 118 -14.95 15.43 -2.35
CA ASP A 118 -15.46 16.24 -3.45
C ASP A 118 -16.77 15.62 -3.97
N ASN A 119 -17.90 16.30 -3.72
CA ASN A 119 -19.22 15.84 -4.14
C ASN A 119 -19.32 15.62 -5.67
N ARG A 120 -18.51 16.32 -6.47
CA ARG A 120 -18.48 16.16 -7.94
C ARG A 120 -18.03 14.76 -8.34
N LYS A 121 -17.15 14.12 -7.56
CA LYS A 121 -16.74 12.72 -7.82
C LYS A 121 -17.91 11.75 -7.69
N ALA A 122 -18.77 11.97 -6.70
CA ALA A 122 -19.99 11.18 -6.54
C ALA A 122 -20.97 11.40 -7.71
N LEU A 123 -21.09 12.63 -8.22
CA LEU A 123 -21.90 12.94 -9.40
C LEU A 123 -21.35 12.23 -10.65
N LEU A 124 -20.05 12.34 -10.94
CA LEU A 124 -19.43 11.64 -12.07
C LEU A 124 -19.60 10.12 -11.95
N SER A 125 -19.38 9.55 -10.75
CA SER A 125 -19.58 8.12 -10.49
C SER A 125 -21.03 7.68 -10.72
N SER A 126 -22.01 8.56 -10.44
CA SER A 126 -23.42 8.27 -10.73
C SER A 126 -23.71 8.22 -12.24
N GLU A 127 -23.08 9.08 -13.05
CA GLU A 127 -23.17 8.98 -14.52
C GLU A 127 -22.47 7.73 -15.04
N GLU A 128 -21.33 7.36 -14.45
CA GLU A 128 -20.61 6.16 -14.84
C GLU A 128 -21.42 4.89 -14.56
N LEU A 129 -22.26 4.89 -13.54
CA LEU A 129 -23.18 3.78 -13.29
C LEU A 129 -24.25 3.68 -14.38
N LEU A 130 -24.56 4.79 -15.05
CA LEU A 130 -25.46 4.83 -16.21
C LEU A 130 -24.77 4.36 -17.50
N LEU A 131 -23.43 4.29 -17.52
CA LEU A 131 -22.72 3.49 -18.53
C LEU A 131 -23.17 2.04 -18.31
N SER A 132 -24.10 1.57 -19.12
CA SER A 132 -24.80 0.27 -19.05
C SER A 132 -25.81 0.06 -17.93
N GLN A 133 -26.87 0.88 -17.92
CA GLN A 133 -28.21 0.31 -17.78
C GLN A 133 -28.75 0.03 -19.19
N GLU A 134 -29.29 -1.18 -19.41
CA GLU A 134 -30.04 -1.51 -20.63
C GLU A 134 -31.00 -0.37 -21.01
N PRO A 135 -31.22 -0.12 -22.31
CA PRO A 135 -31.79 1.13 -22.78
C PRO A 135 -33.13 1.39 -22.09
N LEU A 136 -33.14 2.36 -21.17
CA LEU A 136 -34.38 3.03 -20.82
C LEU A 136 -34.91 3.57 -22.14
N LYS A 137 -36.02 2.99 -22.59
CA LYS A 137 -36.70 3.18 -23.88
C LYS A 137 -37.10 4.64 -24.20
N GLU A 138 -36.55 5.64 -23.53
CA GLU A 138 -37.00 7.03 -23.59
C GLU A 138 -35.91 8.13 -23.55
N LYS A 139 -34.61 7.84 -23.41
CA LYS A 139 -33.55 8.89 -23.42
C LYS A 139 -32.29 8.36 -24.11
N ASP A 140 -31.75 8.88 -25.21
CA ASP A 140 -31.90 10.17 -25.89
C ASP A 140 -31.65 9.95 -27.39
N THR A 141 -32.30 10.75 -28.25
CA THR A 141 -31.98 10.83 -29.69
C THR A 141 -30.49 11.04 -29.93
N ILE A 142 -29.82 11.81 -29.07
CA ILE A 142 -28.38 12.13 -29.11
C ILE A 142 -27.52 10.87 -28.92
N SER A 143 -27.82 10.12 -27.88
CA SER A 143 -27.18 8.86 -27.53
C SER A 143 -27.22 7.86 -28.69
N ASN A 144 -28.37 7.75 -29.35
CA ASN A 144 -28.52 6.91 -30.53
C ASN A 144 -27.84 7.50 -31.77
N MET A 145 -27.87 8.82 -31.97
CA MET A 145 -27.15 9.49 -33.07
C MET A 145 -25.65 9.29 -32.97
N ILE A 146 -25.08 9.43 -31.76
CA ILE A 146 -23.67 9.14 -31.50
C ILE A 146 -23.39 7.67 -31.82
N LYS A 147 -24.19 6.74 -31.30
CA LYS A 147 -24.03 5.31 -31.61
C LYS A 147 -24.02 5.05 -33.12
N THR A 148 -25.01 5.56 -33.84
CA THR A 148 -25.13 5.37 -35.29
C THR A 148 -23.97 5.99 -36.07
N ALA A 149 -23.48 7.15 -35.65
CA ALA A 149 -22.31 7.80 -36.25
C ALA A 149 -21.01 7.03 -35.94
N PHE A 150 -20.88 6.44 -34.76
CA PHE A 150 -19.77 5.56 -34.43
C PHE A 150 -19.82 4.25 -35.23
N ASP A 151 -21.01 3.65 -35.35
CA ASP A 151 -21.23 2.44 -36.15
C ASP A 151 -20.84 2.66 -37.62
N SER A 152 -21.16 3.83 -38.19
CA SER A 152 -20.83 4.18 -39.58
C SER A 152 -19.36 4.54 -39.81
N LEU A 153 -18.66 5.02 -38.79
CA LEU A 153 -17.24 5.41 -38.84
C LEU A 153 -16.29 4.26 -38.50
N THR A 154 -16.80 3.05 -38.20
CA THR A 154 -15.94 1.93 -37.75
C THR A 154 -14.92 1.50 -38.80
N LEU A 155 -13.64 1.77 -38.50
CA LEU A 155 -12.49 1.07 -39.05
C LEU A 155 -12.59 -0.42 -38.68
N GLU A 156 -12.23 -1.32 -39.60
CA GLU A 156 -12.37 -2.80 -39.55
C GLU A 156 -11.86 -3.52 -38.27
N SER A 157 -11.26 -2.80 -37.31
CA SER A 157 -10.62 -3.33 -36.10
C SER A 157 -11.36 -3.05 -34.77
N ILE A 158 -12.47 -2.30 -34.79
CA ILE A 158 -13.12 -1.77 -33.58
C ILE A 158 -14.62 -2.14 -33.62
N HIS A 159 -15.00 -3.27 -33.00
CA HIS A 159 -16.40 -3.72 -32.98
C HIS A 159 -17.26 -2.82 -32.07
N PRO A 160 -18.29 -2.13 -32.61
CA PRO A 160 -19.05 -1.14 -31.87
C PRO A 160 -20.04 -1.72 -30.86
N GLU A 161 -20.35 -3.02 -30.95
CA GLU A 161 -21.24 -3.74 -30.03
C GLU A 161 -20.70 -3.83 -28.59
N ASP A 162 -19.42 -3.55 -28.38
CA ASP A 162 -18.77 -3.54 -27.06
C ASP A 162 -18.71 -2.14 -26.41
N PHE A 163 -19.13 -1.06 -27.11
CA PHE A 163 -19.06 0.30 -26.57
C PHE A 163 -20.30 0.68 -25.79
N LYS A 164 -20.05 1.25 -24.60
CA LYS A 164 -21.10 1.83 -23.77
C LYS A 164 -20.89 3.33 -23.76
N TYR A 165 -21.94 4.09 -24.03
CA TYR A 165 -21.87 5.54 -24.05
C TYR A 165 -22.89 6.13 -23.07
N HIS A 166 -22.58 7.32 -22.56
CA HIS A 166 -23.50 8.13 -21.79
C HIS A 166 -23.24 9.59 -22.10
N THR A 167 -24.30 10.36 -22.34
CA THR A 167 -24.20 11.80 -22.61
C THR A 167 -25.06 12.57 -21.63
N ARG A 168 -24.52 13.64 -21.06
CA ARG A 168 -25.27 14.55 -20.20
C ARG A 168 -25.00 16.00 -20.60
N VAL A 169 -26.08 16.76 -20.81
CA VAL A 169 -26.01 18.18 -21.16
C VAL A 169 -26.45 19.02 -19.96
N LEU A 170 -25.65 20.03 -19.61
CA LEU A 170 -25.96 21.01 -18.57
C LEU A 170 -25.60 22.40 -19.08
N GLY A 171 -26.61 23.19 -19.49
CA GLY A 171 -26.42 24.55 -19.98
C GLY A 171 -25.52 24.60 -21.23
N ASP A 172 -24.37 25.28 -21.12
CA ASP A 172 -23.35 25.42 -22.18
C ASP A 172 -22.32 24.28 -22.19
N LYS A 173 -22.47 23.26 -21.33
CA LYS A 173 -21.54 22.13 -21.21
C LYS A 173 -22.19 20.81 -21.63
N ALA A 174 -21.39 19.91 -22.18
CA ALA A 174 -21.77 18.53 -22.46
C ALA A 174 -20.70 17.57 -21.94
N LEU A 175 -21.13 16.56 -21.18
CA LEU A 175 -20.31 15.45 -20.71
C LEU A 175 -20.60 14.23 -21.57
N ILE A 176 -19.56 13.65 -22.16
CA ILE A 176 -19.63 12.48 -23.02
C ILE A 176 -18.71 11.43 -22.43
N LEU A 177 -19.27 10.32 -21.99
CA LEU A 177 -18.54 9.20 -21.42
C LEU A 177 -18.63 8.02 -22.37
N LEU A 178 -17.49 7.44 -22.72
CA LEU A 178 -17.39 6.28 -23.60
C LEU A 178 -16.60 5.18 -22.91
N GLN A 179 -17.15 3.99 -22.78
CA GLN A 179 -16.45 2.82 -22.26
C GLN A 179 -16.08 1.88 -23.40
N ILE A 180 -14.78 1.62 -23.56
CA ILE A 180 -14.23 0.71 -24.56
C ILE A 180 -13.47 -0.41 -23.83
N PRO A 181 -14.11 -1.58 -23.58
CA PRO A 181 -13.53 -2.65 -22.77
C PRO A 181 -12.22 -3.22 -23.33
N LYS A 182 -12.05 -3.20 -24.66
CA LYS A 182 -10.89 -3.77 -25.38
C LYS A 182 -9.85 -2.73 -25.84
N LEU A 183 -9.90 -1.48 -25.37
CA LEU A 183 -8.96 -0.42 -25.80
C LEU A 183 -7.51 -0.60 -25.33
N LYS A 184 -7.25 -1.48 -24.34
CA LYS A 184 -5.89 -1.68 -23.79
C LYS A 184 -4.87 -2.18 -24.81
N ARG A 185 -5.32 -2.72 -25.95
CA ARG A 185 -4.47 -3.21 -27.05
C ARG A 185 -4.22 -2.19 -28.16
N VAL A 186 -4.80 -0.98 -28.04
CA VAL A 186 -4.73 0.05 -29.07
C VAL A 186 -3.55 1.00 -28.79
N GLU A 187 -2.70 1.22 -29.79
CA GLU A 187 -1.53 2.11 -29.75
C GLU A 187 -1.94 3.57 -29.47
N LYS A 188 -0.99 4.44 -29.15
CA LYS A 188 -1.28 5.82 -28.71
C LYS A 188 -1.96 6.62 -29.83
N GLU A 189 -1.59 6.36 -31.08
CA GLU A 189 -2.10 7.01 -32.28
C GLU A 189 -3.61 6.78 -32.47
N ALA A 190 -4.07 5.54 -32.39
CA ALA A 190 -5.49 5.19 -32.53
C ALA A 190 -6.37 5.61 -31.34
N ARG A 191 -5.76 6.05 -30.22
CA ARG A 191 -6.52 6.69 -29.12
C ARG A 191 -6.85 8.13 -29.47
N SER A 192 -5.89 8.89 -30.00
CA SER A 192 -6.13 10.27 -30.44
C SER A 192 -7.21 10.33 -31.53
N GLU A 193 -7.20 9.38 -32.45
CA GLU A 193 -8.23 9.22 -33.48
C GLU A 193 -9.65 9.02 -32.89
N ALA A 194 -9.78 8.30 -31.78
CA ALA A 194 -11.09 8.11 -31.13
C ALA A 194 -11.67 9.42 -30.60
N ILE A 195 -10.87 10.32 -30.01
CA ILE A 195 -11.35 11.62 -29.56
C ILE A 195 -11.73 12.51 -30.73
N GLU A 196 -10.92 12.54 -31.79
CA GLU A 196 -11.21 13.32 -33.00
C GLU A 196 -12.53 12.86 -33.63
N ILE A 197 -12.76 11.55 -33.72
CA ILE A 197 -14.04 11.00 -34.18
C ILE A 197 -15.20 11.44 -33.27
N ILE A 198 -15.03 11.37 -31.94
CA ILE A 198 -16.07 11.85 -30.99
C ILE A 198 -16.40 13.32 -31.26
N GLU A 199 -15.38 14.17 -31.45
CA GLU A 199 -15.57 15.60 -31.70
C GLU A 199 -16.31 15.88 -33.01
N ILE A 200 -15.93 15.21 -34.10
CA ILE A 200 -16.61 15.31 -35.40
C ILE A 200 -18.08 14.95 -35.25
N VAL A 201 -18.39 13.84 -34.59
CA VAL A 201 -19.77 13.40 -34.35
C VAL A 201 -20.54 14.40 -33.48
N CYS A 202 -19.89 15.00 -32.48
CA CYS A 202 -20.53 15.98 -31.62
C CYS A 202 -20.82 17.31 -32.34
N ASP A 203 -19.98 17.71 -33.31
CA ASP A 203 -20.20 18.92 -34.11
C ASP A 203 -21.35 18.78 -35.11
N GLU A 204 -21.64 17.56 -35.56
CA GLU A 204 -22.79 17.25 -36.42
C GLU A 204 -24.13 17.25 -35.68
N ILE A 205 -24.11 17.09 -34.35
CA ILE A 205 -25.32 17.05 -33.53
C ILE A 205 -25.65 18.46 -33.04
N ASP A 206 -26.75 19.05 -33.54
CA ASP A 206 -27.19 20.42 -33.21
C ASP A 206 -27.30 20.70 -31.70
N SER A 207 -27.66 19.68 -30.91
CA SER A 207 -27.80 19.79 -29.45
C SER A 207 -26.47 19.77 -28.69
N LEU A 208 -25.36 19.40 -29.32
CA LEU A 208 -24.01 19.39 -28.77
C LEU A 208 -23.12 20.49 -29.37
N LYS A 209 -23.48 20.97 -30.55
CA LYS A 209 -22.83 22.06 -31.26
C LYS A 209 -22.66 23.31 -30.39
N ASN A 210 -21.46 23.90 -30.45
CA ASN A 210 -21.04 25.08 -29.67
C ASN A 210 -21.05 24.91 -28.14
N LYS A 211 -21.15 23.69 -27.61
CA LYS A 211 -21.01 23.42 -26.18
C LYS A 211 -19.57 23.14 -25.81
N LYS A 212 -19.22 23.43 -24.55
CA LYS A 212 -17.96 23.02 -23.93
C LYS A 212 -18.00 21.51 -23.69
N LEU A 213 -17.20 20.77 -24.46
CA LEU A 213 -17.17 19.31 -24.42
C LEU A 213 -16.24 18.80 -23.32
N TYR A 214 -16.72 17.85 -22.54
CA TYR A 214 -15.98 17.09 -21.55
C TYR A 214 -16.09 15.62 -21.95
N ILE A 215 -15.05 15.11 -22.60
CA ILE A 215 -15.02 13.76 -23.18
C ILE A 215 -14.15 12.88 -22.30
N GLY A 216 -14.70 11.78 -21.79
CA GLY A 216 -13.96 10.79 -20.99
C GLY A 216 -14.08 9.41 -21.62
N VAL A 217 -12.94 8.79 -21.95
CA VAL A 217 -12.90 7.43 -22.48
C VAL A 217 -12.35 6.47 -21.42
N LYS A 218 -13.21 5.58 -20.94
CA LYS A 218 -12.95 4.60 -19.89
C LYS A 218 -12.62 3.23 -20.47
N GLY A 219 -11.57 2.60 -19.94
CA GLY A 219 -11.32 1.18 -20.17
C GLY A 219 -12.21 0.31 -19.28
N LYS A 220 -11.70 -0.88 -18.92
CA LYS A 220 -12.42 -1.77 -18.00
C LYS A 220 -12.55 -1.22 -16.56
N TYR A 221 -11.56 -0.44 -16.11
CA TYR A 221 -11.46 0.00 -14.71
C TYR A 221 -11.17 1.49 -14.54
N THR A 222 -10.39 2.08 -15.44
CA THR A 222 -9.89 3.46 -15.33
C THR A 222 -10.10 4.23 -16.63
N TYR A 223 -10.12 5.56 -16.57
CA TYR A 223 -9.99 6.37 -17.77
C TYR A 223 -8.63 6.13 -18.44
N LEU A 224 -8.67 6.05 -19.76
CA LEU A 224 -7.51 5.90 -20.62
C LEU A 224 -7.18 7.21 -21.35
N MET A 225 -8.20 8.07 -21.51
CA MET A 225 -8.04 9.42 -22.02
C MET A 225 -9.22 10.30 -21.60
N TYR A 226 -8.96 11.61 -21.56
CA TYR A 226 -10.01 12.62 -21.50
C TYR A 226 -9.61 13.85 -22.30
N LYS A 227 -10.60 14.63 -22.71
CA LYS A 227 -10.44 15.98 -23.26
C LYS A 227 -11.49 16.90 -22.69
N THR A 228 -11.05 18.04 -22.19
CA THR A 228 -11.88 19.13 -21.68
C THR A 228 -11.48 20.42 -22.40
N PRO A 229 -12.24 21.52 -22.26
CA PRO A 229 -11.87 22.80 -22.90
C PRO A 229 -10.52 23.36 -22.42
N THR A 230 -10.00 22.86 -21.30
CA THR A 230 -8.79 23.37 -20.64
C THR A 230 -7.63 22.38 -20.66
N LYS A 231 -7.88 21.08 -20.78
CA LYS A 231 -6.85 20.04 -20.66
C LYS A 231 -7.21 18.78 -21.44
N GLU A 232 -6.18 18.15 -21.98
CA GLU A 232 -6.26 16.83 -22.62
C GLU A 232 -5.16 15.94 -22.05
N ASP A 233 -5.45 14.67 -21.81
CA ASP A 233 -4.46 13.69 -21.38
C ASP A 233 -4.82 12.28 -21.88
N SER A 234 -3.79 11.47 -22.16
CA SER A 234 -3.93 10.09 -22.62
C SER A 234 -2.82 9.20 -22.04
N GLY A 235 -3.22 8.06 -21.46
CA GLY A 235 -2.28 7.21 -20.73
C GLY A 235 -2.89 5.90 -20.22
N ARG A 236 -2.07 5.08 -19.56
CA ARG A 236 -2.56 3.85 -18.89
C ARG A 236 -3.26 4.13 -17.57
N LEU A 237 -2.93 5.25 -16.93
CA LEU A 237 -3.50 5.73 -15.68
C LEU A 237 -3.43 7.25 -15.71
N ILE A 238 -4.60 7.90 -15.78
CA ILE A 238 -4.71 9.36 -15.87
C ILE A 238 -5.56 9.90 -14.71
N ASP A 239 -5.32 11.15 -14.33
CA ASP A 239 -6.11 11.84 -13.33
C ASP A 239 -7.42 12.37 -13.97
N GLU A 240 -8.56 11.81 -13.57
CA GLU A 240 -9.88 12.18 -14.06
C GLU A 240 -10.43 13.50 -13.47
N SER A 241 -9.72 14.11 -12.51
CA SER A 241 -10.16 15.34 -11.84
C SER A 241 -10.59 16.48 -12.79
N PRO A 242 -9.96 16.68 -13.98
CA PRO A 242 -10.41 17.69 -14.94
C PRO A 242 -11.82 17.46 -15.51
N LEU A 243 -12.31 16.22 -15.57
CA LEU A 243 -13.69 15.94 -16.00
C LEU A 243 -14.71 16.48 -14.99
N LEU A 244 -14.33 16.59 -13.72
CA LEU A 244 -15.20 17.10 -12.66
C LEU A 244 -15.58 18.58 -12.87
N ASP A 245 -14.78 19.33 -13.63
CA ASP A 245 -15.06 20.74 -13.96
C ASP A 245 -16.35 20.91 -14.79
N PHE A 246 -16.87 19.82 -15.37
CA PHE A 246 -18.22 19.78 -15.92
C PHE A 246 -19.26 20.24 -14.87
N TYR A 247 -19.16 19.77 -13.63
CA TYR A 247 -20.07 20.10 -12.53
C TYR A 247 -19.78 21.45 -11.83
N GLY A 248 -18.79 22.21 -12.32
CA GLY A 248 -18.31 23.44 -11.71
C GLY A 248 -16.89 23.31 -11.18
N TYR A 249 -16.25 24.42 -10.81
CA TYR A 249 -14.87 24.42 -10.31
C TYR A 249 -14.78 23.80 -8.92
N ALA A 250 -13.61 23.25 -8.60
CA ALA A 250 -13.32 22.82 -7.24
C ALA A 250 -13.52 24.02 -6.29
N GLU A 251 -14.35 23.86 -5.25
CA GLU A 251 -14.33 24.83 -4.16
C GLU A 251 -12.90 24.86 -3.63
N ILE A 252 -12.24 26.02 -3.74
CA ILE A 252 -10.89 26.21 -3.21
C ILE A 252 -10.99 25.90 -1.71
N GLN A 253 -10.47 24.74 -1.29
CA GLN A 253 -10.40 24.40 0.11
C GLN A 253 -9.43 25.39 0.75
N LYS A 254 -9.99 26.46 1.35
CA LYS A 254 -9.22 27.34 2.23
C LYS A 254 -8.80 26.48 3.42
N HIS A 255 -7.53 26.11 3.41
CA HIS A 255 -6.83 25.49 4.54
C HIS A 255 -6.81 26.44 5.74
#